data_AF-A0A2G4FA17-F1
#
_entry.id   AF-A0A2G4FA17-F1
#
_cell.length_a   1.000
_cell.length_b   1.000
_cell.length_c   1.000
_cell.angle_alpha   90.00
_cell.angle_beta   90.00
_cell.angle_gamma   90.00
#
_symmetry.space_group_name_H-M   'P 1'
#
loop_
_entity.id
_entity.type
_entity.pdbx_description
1 polymer ?
#
loop_
_entity_poly.entity_id
_entity_poly.type
_entity_poly.pdbx_seq_one_letter_code
_entity_poly.pdbx_strand_id
1 'polypeptide(L)'
;FLMVARCKQTGAILGSPTHHSYQKTLREHHARTCPNAPFDRFKADLEMVREPEAIEAWKKSMSTRTEYAPKDRQEGEPERLESMDAARGFLLAFRREATVISRNQVRFPGRLLAEMPPGPLRDCVRYALDRQRDFPLDTANGIRGRLRKEGFHLYKKGSKGITYACGVRRKCRDPKSSFSDAMQKIFDCLDKTSGIQGKDVALAVAGETADDAAKARVLADLNFLIGEGYIAKLHDSRLFAQPVLSTQAQAKEEAANEDATEEK
;
A
#
# COMPACT_ATOMS: atom_id res chain seq x y z
N PHE A 1 -24.59 30.14 29.87
CA PHE A 1 -25.01 29.31 28.73
C PHE A 1 -25.98 28.25 29.22
N LEU A 2 -27.15 28.12 28.59
CA LEU A 2 -28.23 27.24 29.05
C LEU A 2 -28.20 25.85 28.39
N MET A 3 -27.55 25.73 27.23
CA MET A 3 -27.47 24.51 26.46
C MET A 3 -26.28 24.56 25.49
N VAL A 4 -25.74 23.40 25.16
CA VAL A 4 -24.68 23.20 24.16
C VAL A 4 -25.11 22.14 23.14
N ALA A 5 -24.77 22.34 21.88
CA ALA A 5 -25.02 21.36 20.83
C ALA A 5 -23.95 20.27 20.87
N ARG A 6 -24.39 19.01 20.84
CA ARG A 6 -23.58 17.81 20.73
C ARG A 6 -23.89 17.12 19.40
N CYS A 7 -22.86 16.72 18.67
CA CYS A 7 -23.03 15.88 17.49
C CYS A 7 -23.39 14.45 17.93
N LYS A 8 -24.51 13.90 17.46
CA LYS A 8 -24.91 12.51 17.79
C LYS A 8 -23.95 11.45 17.25
N GLN A 9 -23.30 11.71 16.11
CA GLN A 9 -22.41 10.74 15.47
C GLN A 9 -21.02 10.69 16.11
N THR A 10 -20.48 11.84 16.54
CA THR A 10 -19.12 11.92 17.10
C THR A 10 -19.09 12.08 18.62
N GLY A 11 -20.22 12.41 19.24
CA GLY A 11 -20.30 12.79 20.65
C GLY A 11 -19.64 14.14 20.96
N ALA A 12 -19.10 14.85 19.96
CA ALA A 12 -18.34 16.07 20.18
C ALA A 12 -19.27 17.26 20.53
N ILE A 13 -18.86 18.06 21.52
CA ILE A 13 -19.57 19.29 21.91
C ILE A 13 -19.13 20.43 20.98
N LEU A 14 -20.07 20.94 20.19
CA LEU A 14 -19.82 21.94 19.14
C LEU A 14 -20.04 23.38 19.62
N GLY A 15 -20.74 23.55 20.74
CA GLY A 15 -20.86 24.81 21.46
C GLY A 15 -22.29 25.32 21.63
N SER A 16 -22.44 26.49 22.24
CA SER A 16 -23.76 27.03 22.59
C SER A 16 -24.39 27.83 21.44
N PRO A 17 -25.70 27.72 21.18
CA PRO A 17 -26.38 28.46 20.11
C PRO A 17 -26.28 29.98 20.20
N THR A 18 -26.08 30.51 21.41
CA THR A 18 -25.97 31.94 21.68
C THR A 18 -24.55 32.47 21.52
N HIS A 19 -23.56 31.61 21.25
CA HIS A 19 -22.17 32.01 21.11
C HIS A 19 -21.83 32.41 19.67
N HIS A 20 -21.07 33.49 19.48
CA HIS A 20 -20.73 34.02 18.16
C HIS A 20 -19.95 33.03 17.28
N SER A 21 -19.12 32.15 17.87
CA SER A 21 -18.36 31.13 17.11
C SER A 21 -19.17 29.87 16.78
N TYR A 22 -20.43 29.77 17.21
CA TYR A 22 -21.26 28.58 17.06
C TYR A 22 -21.43 28.16 15.59
N GLN A 23 -21.82 29.10 14.72
CA GLN A 23 -22.03 28.83 13.30
C GLN A 23 -20.75 28.39 12.59
N LYS A 24 -19.61 29.01 12.93
CA LYS A 24 -18.30 28.66 12.37
C LYS A 24 -17.91 27.24 12.76
N THR A 25 -18.05 26.91 14.04
CA THR A 25 -17.69 25.59 14.60
C THR A 25 -18.54 24.46 14.00
N LEU A 26 -19.83 24.70 13.76
CA LEU A 26 -20.70 23.74 13.08
C LEU A 26 -20.25 23.46 11.64
N ARG A 27 -19.90 24.49 10.87
CA ARG A 27 -19.46 24.36 9.48
C ARG A 27 -18.13 23.61 9.38
N GLU A 28 -17.17 23.93 10.26
CA GLU A 28 -15.88 23.24 10.31
C GLU A 28 -16.03 21.76 10.70
N HIS A 29 -16.89 21.45 11.67
CA HIS A 29 -17.16 20.07 12.07
C HIS A 29 -17.86 19.28 10.96
N HIS A 30 -18.84 19.89 10.29
CA HIS A 30 -19.56 19.31 9.16
C HIS A 30 -18.60 18.99 8.00
N ALA A 31 -17.75 19.93 7.61
CA ALA A 31 -16.78 19.74 6.53
C ALA A 31 -15.79 18.60 6.82
N ARG A 32 -15.43 18.39 8.10
CA ARG A 32 -14.49 17.34 8.52
C ARG A 32 -15.13 15.96 8.63
N THR A 33 -16.36 15.89 9.15
CA THR A 33 -16.97 14.60 9.53
C THR A 33 -18.06 14.13 8.57
N CYS A 34 -18.82 15.04 7.96
CA CYS A 34 -19.94 14.70 7.08
C CYS A 34 -19.93 15.51 5.78
N PRO A 35 -18.84 15.49 4.98
CA PRO A 35 -18.74 16.32 3.77
C PRO A 35 -19.80 15.99 2.71
N ASN A 36 -20.33 14.76 2.71
CA ASN A 36 -21.29 14.28 1.70
C ASN A 36 -22.77 14.52 2.07
N ALA A 37 -23.06 14.93 3.32
CA ALA A 37 -24.43 15.19 3.77
C ALA A 37 -24.75 16.69 3.66
N PRO A 38 -25.97 17.11 3.29
CA PRO A 38 -26.34 18.53 3.28
C PRO A 38 -26.31 19.11 4.70
N PHE A 39 -25.81 20.34 4.85
CA PHE A 39 -25.62 21.01 6.15
C PHE A 39 -26.92 21.13 6.97
N ASP A 40 -28.07 21.31 6.31
CA ASP A 40 -29.36 21.42 7.00
C ASP A 40 -29.79 20.12 7.70
N ARG A 41 -29.47 18.96 7.10
CA ARG A 41 -29.68 17.66 7.77
C ARG A 41 -28.78 17.52 8.99
N PHE A 42 -27.51 17.88 8.85
CA PHE A 42 -26.57 17.87 9.97
C PHE A 42 -27.04 18.77 11.13
N LYS A 43 -27.59 19.95 10.83
CA LYS A 43 -28.14 20.88 11.84
C LYS A 43 -29.37 20.31 12.55
N ALA A 44 -30.24 19.59 11.83
CA ALA A 44 -31.42 18.94 12.41
C ALA A 44 -31.06 17.76 13.33
N ASP A 45 -29.94 17.08 13.05
CA ASP A 45 -29.47 15.93 13.80
C ASP A 45 -28.69 16.27 15.08
N LEU A 46 -28.42 17.56 15.34
CA LEU A 46 -27.73 18.01 16.54
C LEU A 46 -28.56 17.75 17.80
N GLU A 47 -27.92 17.20 18.82
CA GLU A 47 -28.53 17.02 20.13
C GLU A 47 -28.24 18.24 21.01
N MET A 48 -29.28 18.75 21.66
CA MET A 48 -29.19 19.91 22.51
C MET A 48 -29.06 19.50 23.97
N VAL A 49 -27.84 19.47 24.48
CA VAL A 49 -27.52 19.01 25.83
C VAL A 49 -27.60 20.17 26.82
N ARG A 50 -28.36 19.98 27.90
CA ARG A 50 -28.52 20.94 29.01
C ARG A 50 -27.77 20.53 30.28
N GLU A 51 -27.04 19.43 30.22
CA GLU A 51 -26.26 18.90 31.34
C GLU A 51 -25.19 19.92 31.75
N PRO A 52 -25.10 20.24 33.06
CA PRO A 52 -24.13 21.22 33.55
C PRO A 52 -22.68 20.79 33.30
N GLU A 53 -22.38 19.50 33.34
CA GLU A 53 -21.05 18.95 33.05
C GLU A 53 -20.61 19.22 31.61
N ALA A 54 -21.50 19.04 30.63
CA ALA A 54 -21.20 19.30 29.22
C ALA A 54 -21.00 20.80 28.95
N ILE A 55 -21.75 21.66 29.65
CA ILE A 55 -21.62 23.12 29.56
C ILE A 55 -20.28 23.58 30.14
N GLU A 56 -19.87 23.06 31.31
CA GLU A 56 -18.59 23.38 31.93
C GLU A 56 -17.40 22.81 31.13
N ALA A 57 -17.52 21.60 30.59
CA ALA A 57 -16.50 21.02 29.72
C ALA A 57 -16.26 21.88 28.46
N TRP A 58 -17.32 22.41 27.85
CA TRP A 58 -17.22 23.33 26.71
C TRP A 58 -16.66 24.70 27.11
N LYS A 59 -17.04 25.25 28.27
CA LYS A 59 -16.42 26.48 28.79
C LYS A 59 -14.93 26.31 29.04
N LYS A 60 -14.51 25.16 29.59
CA LYS A 60 -13.10 24.83 29.85
C LYS A 60 -12.30 24.62 28.55
N SER A 61 -12.93 24.07 27.51
CA SER A 61 -12.28 23.97 26.20
C SER A 61 -12.13 25.33 25.53
N MET A 62 -13.07 26.26 25.75
CA MET A 62 -12.97 27.66 25.32
C MET A 62 -11.98 28.49 26.16
N SER A 63 -11.73 28.13 27.42
CA SER A 63 -10.78 28.83 28.28
C SER A 63 -9.32 28.53 27.95
N THR A 64 -9.06 27.46 27.20
CA THR A 64 -7.71 27.04 26.83
C THR A 64 -7.40 27.55 25.43
N ARG A 65 -6.57 28.60 25.33
CA ARG A 65 -6.10 29.14 24.04
C ARG A 65 -4.71 28.59 23.74
N THR A 66 -4.52 28.03 22.55
CA THR A 66 -3.18 27.66 22.07
C THR A 66 -2.50 28.90 21.53
N GLU A 67 -1.49 29.39 22.25
CA GLU A 67 -0.65 30.52 21.86
C GLU A 67 0.72 30.02 21.38
N TYR A 68 1.30 30.70 20.40
CA TYR A 68 2.60 30.38 19.84
C TYR A 68 3.61 31.46 20.23
N ALA A 69 4.85 31.09 20.52
CA ALA A 69 5.93 32.04 20.81
C ALA A 69 7.14 31.74 19.90
N PRO A 70 7.84 32.76 19.38
CA PRO A 70 9.09 32.57 18.65
C PRO A 70 10.12 31.86 19.54
N LYS A 71 10.77 30.82 19.00
CA LYS A 71 11.93 30.22 19.65
C LYS A 71 13.11 31.19 19.53
N ASP A 72 13.82 31.45 20.63
CA ASP A 72 14.94 32.41 20.69
C ASP A 72 14.51 33.85 20.32
N ARG A 73 13.54 34.40 21.09
CA ARG A 73 12.99 35.75 20.91
C ARG A 73 14.09 36.83 20.86
N GLN A 74 14.03 37.69 19.85
CA GLN A 74 14.89 38.87 19.72
C GLN A 74 14.14 40.14 20.17
N GLU A 75 14.89 41.20 20.48
CA GLU A 75 14.33 42.49 20.89
C GLU A 75 13.45 43.08 19.77
N GLY A 76 12.19 43.38 20.08
CA GLY A 76 11.20 43.86 19.10
C GLY A 76 10.25 42.79 18.53
N GLU A 77 10.43 41.51 18.84
CA GLU A 77 9.55 40.43 18.38
C GLU A 77 8.32 40.21 19.29
N PRO A 78 7.17 39.77 18.72
CA PRO A 78 5.96 39.50 19.47
C PRO A 78 6.18 38.37 20.48
N GLU A 79 5.80 38.62 21.73
CA GLU A 79 5.87 37.63 22.80
C GLU A 79 4.88 36.48 22.59
N ARG A 80 3.75 36.77 21.95
CA ARG A 80 2.65 35.84 21.73
C ARG A 80 2.05 36.03 20.34
N LEU A 81 1.83 34.90 19.67
CA LEU A 81 1.18 34.78 18.38
C LEU A 81 -0.09 33.97 18.57
N GLU A 82 -1.20 34.56 18.19
CA GLU A 82 -2.54 34.12 18.56
C GLU A 82 -3.06 32.90 17.78
N SER A 83 -2.38 32.52 16.69
CA SER A 83 -2.76 31.42 15.81
C SER A 83 -1.55 30.87 15.03
N MET A 84 -1.70 29.66 14.46
CA MET A 84 -0.70 29.08 13.56
C MET A 84 -0.46 29.96 12.33
N ASP A 85 -1.52 30.57 11.79
CA ASP A 85 -1.40 31.44 10.61
C ASP A 85 -0.66 32.73 10.94
N ALA A 86 -0.90 33.31 12.13
CA ALA A 86 -0.14 34.46 12.62
C ALA A 86 1.34 34.09 12.84
N ALA A 87 1.61 32.90 13.39
CA ALA A 87 2.96 32.40 13.56
C ALA A 87 3.68 32.18 12.22
N ARG A 88 2.98 31.60 11.23
CA ARG A 88 3.50 31.42 9.87
C ARG A 88 3.77 32.76 9.19
N GLY A 89 2.86 33.73 9.30
CA GLY A 89 3.03 35.07 8.76
C GLY A 89 4.25 35.77 9.36
N PHE A 90 4.41 35.69 10.69
CA PHE A 90 5.58 36.23 11.39
C PHE A 90 6.89 35.60 10.88
N LEU A 91 6.96 34.26 10.79
CA LEU A 91 8.17 33.57 10.32
C LEU A 91 8.52 33.94 8.87
N LEU A 92 7.51 34.10 8.00
CA LEU A 92 7.71 34.50 6.62
C LEU A 92 8.13 35.96 6.46
N ALA A 93 7.70 36.85 7.36
CA ALA A 93 8.02 38.28 7.31
C ALA A 93 9.36 38.61 7.96
N PHE A 94 9.66 38.06 9.13
CA PHE A 94 10.81 38.46 9.96
C PHE A 94 11.93 37.43 10.01
N ARG A 95 11.64 36.14 9.77
CA ARG A 95 12.62 35.04 9.88
C ARG A 95 12.70 34.16 8.63
N ARG A 96 12.42 34.72 7.45
CA ARG A 96 12.33 33.96 6.21
C ARG A 96 13.60 33.16 5.93
N GLU A 97 14.76 33.79 6.06
CA GLU A 97 16.05 33.17 5.74
C GLU A 97 16.42 32.03 6.68
N ALA A 98 16.03 32.13 7.96
CA ALA A 98 16.22 31.06 8.93
C ALA A 98 15.23 29.89 8.74
N THR A 99 14.02 30.17 8.24
CA THR A 99 12.93 29.19 8.16
C THR A 99 12.85 28.49 6.79
N VAL A 100 13.20 29.19 5.71
CA VAL A 100 13.11 28.72 4.33
C VAL A 100 14.51 28.51 3.77
N ILE A 101 14.95 27.26 3.77
CA ILE A 101 16.28 26.87 3.28
C ILE A 101 16.16 26.37 1.85
N SER A 102 16.86 27.01 0.91
CA SER A 102 16.98 26.50 -0.46
C SER A 102 17.95 25.33 -0.51
N ARG A 103 17.54 24.22 -1.15
CA ARG A 103 18.34 23.02 -1.37
C ARG A 103 18.13 22.52 -2.78
N ASN A 104 19.20 22.02 -3.41
CA ASN A 104 19.13 21.43 -4.75
C ASN A 104 18.34 20.11 -4.79
N GLN A 105 18.26 19.41 -3.65
CA GLN A 105 17.51 18.17 -3.52
C GLN A 105 16.81 18.15 -2.16
N VAL A 106 15.54 17.77 -2.17
CA VAL A 106 14.71 17.60 -0.96
C VAL A 106 14.08 16.22 -0.98
N ARG A 107 14.06 15.55 0.17
CA ARG A 107 13.36 14.29 0.37
C ARG A 107 12.27 14.50 1.41
N PHE A 108 11.05 14.08 1.09
CA PHE A 108 9.93 14.15 2.02
C PHE A 108 9.08 12.88 1.97
N PRO A 109 8.32 12.56 3.03
CA PRO A 109 7.42 11.41 3.04
C PRO A 109 6.30 11.57 2.00
N GLY A 110 6.10 10.56 1.15
CA GLY A 110 5.07 10.59 0.10
C GLY A 110 3.64 10.76 0.61
N ARG A 111 3.35 10.41 1.88
CA ARG A 111 2.04 10.65 2.54
C ARG A 111 1.64 12.13 2.52
N LEU A 112 2.61 13.04 2.53
CA LEU A 112 2.35 14.47 2.52
C LEU A 112 1.85 14.98 1.16
N LEU A 113 1.95 14.18 0.09
CA LEU A 113 1.50 14.58 -1.25
C LEU A 113 -0.01 14.88 -1.31
N ALA A 114 -0.80 14.23 -0.45
CA ALA A 114 -2.24 14.49 -0.34
C ALA A 114 -2.54 15.86 0.28
N GLU A 115 -1.73 16.28 1.24
CA GLU A 115 -1.84 17.56 1.97
C GLU A 115 -1.14 18.72 1.23
N MET A 116 -0.32 18.42 0.22
CA MET A 116 0.38 19.43 -0.55
C MET A 116 -0.61 20.38 -1.26
N PRO A 117 -0.39 21.70 -1.15
CA PRO A 117 -1.14 22.67 -1.93
C PRO A 117 -1.06 22.36 -3.44
N PRO A 118 -2.12 22.62 -4.21
CA PRO A 118 -2.06 22.52 -5.67
C PRO A 118 -0.98 23.46 -6.21
N GLY A 119 -0.20 22.99 -7.16
CA GLY A 119 0.87 23.77 -7.78
C GLY A 119 1.92 22.89 -8.46
N PRO A 120 2.90 23.52 -9.16
CA PRO A 120 3.81 22.81 -10.06
C PRO A 120 4.57 21.65 -9.39
N LEU A 121 5.00 21.83 -8.14
CA LEU A 121 5.71 20.77 -7.41
C LEU A 121 4.83 19.53 -7.19
N ARG A 122 3.57 19.74 -6.79
CA ARG A 122 2.62 18.63 -6.59
C ARG A 122 2.34 17.94 -7.91
N ASP A 123 2.15 18.70 -8.98
CA ASP A 123 1.84 18.17 -10.31
C ASP A 123 3.00 17.37 -10.90
N CYS A 124 4.25 17.83 -10.73
CA CYS A 124 5.44 17.07 -11.13
C CYS A 124 5.55 15.74 -10.39
N VAL A 125 5.30 15.72 -9.07
CA VAL A 125 5.37 14.49 -8.28
C VAL A 125 4.23 13.55 -8.65
N ARG A 126 3.03 14.07 -8.89
CA ARG A 126 1.88 13.28 -9.37
C ARG A 126 2.14 12.68 -10.74
N TYR A 127 2.66 13.47 -11.68
CA TYR A 127 3.04 12.98 -13.00
C TYR A 127 4.05 11.82 -12.92
N ALA A 128 5.09 11.97 -12.10
CA ALA A 128 6.06 10.91 -11.89
C ALA A 128 5.44 9.66 -11.25
N LEU A 129 4.52 9.84 -10.30
CA LEU A 129 3.78 8.75 -9.67
C LEU A 129 2.88 8.03 -10.67
N ASP A 130 2.07 8.76 -11.44
CA ASP A 130 1.14 8.20 -12.41
C ASP A 130 1.92 7.42 -13.50
N ARG A 131 3.06 7.97 -13.97
CA ARG A 131 3.97 7.24 -14.88
C ARG A 131 4.45 5.91 -14.31
N GLN A 132 4.76 5.84 -13.01
CA GLN A 132 5.13 4.60 -12.35
C GLN A 132 3.94 3.68 -12.09
N ARG A 133 2.70 4.18 -12.01
CA ARG A 133 1.50 3.34 -11.87
C ARG A 133 1.20 2.62 -13.17
N ASP A 134 1.38 3.30 -14.31
CA ASP A 134 1.19 2.72 -15.63
C ASP A 134 2.34 1.75 -15.98
N PHE A 135 3.59 2.17 -15.74
CA PHE A 135 4.78 1.36 -16.00
C PHE A 135 5.79 1.41 -14.83
N PRO A 136 5.68 0.48 -13.85
CA PRO A 136 6.42 0.52 -12.58
C PRO A 136 7.88 0.05 -12.69
N LEU A 137 8.61 0.42 -13.74
CA LEU A 137 9.97 -0.10 -13.96
C LEU A 137 10.97 0.38 -12.92
N ASP A 138 10.97 1.69 -12.61
CA ASP A 138 11.90 2.23 -11.60
C ASP A 138 11.56 1.71 -10.21
N THR A 139 10.27 1.60 -9.92
CA THR A 139 9.76 1.00 -8.68
C THR A 139 10.21 -0.46 -8.56
N ALA A 140 10.04 -1.27 -9.60
CA ALA A 140 10.45 -2.68 -9.65
C ALA A 140 11.98 -2.82 -9.47
N ASN A 141 12.78 -1.96 -10.11
CA ASN A 141 14.22 -1.93 -9.98
C ASN A 141 14.66 -1.51 -8.55
N GLY A 142 13.94 -0.56 -7.93
CA GLY A 142 14.20 -0.10 -6.57
C GLY A 142 13.90 -1.14 -5.50
N ILE A 143 12.81 -1.92 -5.64
CA ILE A 143 12.45 -2.97 -4.68
C ILE A 143 13.26 -4.26 -4.88
N ARG A 144 13.75 -4.53 -6.09
CA ARG A 144 14.54 -5.73 -6.43
C ARG A 144 15.71 -5.97 -5.48
N GLY A 145 16.47 -4.91 -5.16
CA GLY A 145 17.61 -5.02 -4.24
C GLY A 145 17.19 -5.36 -2.81
N ARG A 146 16.04 -4.84 -2.35
CA ARG A 146 15.50 -5.13 -1.02
C ARG A 146 14.95 -6.54 -0.94
N LEU A 147 14.19 -6.98 -1.94
CA LEU A 147 13.68 -8.35 -2.02
C LEU A 147 14.81 -9.38 -1.90
N ARG A 148 15.92 -9.19 -2.61
CA ARG A 148 17.09 -10.07 -2.50
C ARG A 148 17.72 -10.07 -1.11
N LYS A 149 17.77 -8.92 -0.43
CA LYS A 149 18.29 -8.83 0.95
C LYS A 149 17.40 -9.55 1.95
N GLU A 150 16.09 -9.53 1.75
CA GLU A 150 15.10 -10.27 2.55
C GLU A 150 15.00 -11.75 2.15
N GLY A 151 15.92 -12.28 1.33
CA GLY A 151 15.95 -13.68 0.94
C GLY A 151 14.99 -14.08 -0.18
N PHE A 152 14.30 -13.13 -0.82
CA PHE A 152 13.48 -13.42 -1.99
C PHE A 152 14.32 -13.56 -3.27
N HIS A 153 13.98 -14.55 -4.06
CA HIS A 153 14.51 -14.81 -5.38
C HIS A 153 13.58 -14.29 -6.46
N LEU A 154 14.16 -13.63 -7.46
CA LEU A 154 13.42 -13.16 -8.63
C LEU A 154 13.63 -14.12 -9.77
N TYR A 155 12.56 -14.51 -10.45
CA TYR A 155 12.62 -15.36 -11.63
C TYR A 155 11.71 -14.80 -12.73
N LYS A 156 12.11 -15.01 -13.98
CA LYS A 156 11.31 -14.68 -15.15
C LYS A 156 10.81 -15.98 -15.75
N LYS A 157 9.53 -16.04 -16.12
CA LYS A 157 9.01 -17.14 -16.93
C LYS A 157 9.35 -16.84 -18.39
N GLY A 158 10.24 -17.61 -19.00
CA GLY A 158 10.69 -17.39 -20.38
C GLY A 158 11.51 -16.11 -20.59
N SER A 159 11.82 -15.81 -21.86
CA SER A 159 12.66 -14.67 -22.26
C SER A 159 11.94 -13.32 -22.19
N LYS A 160 10.62 -13.27 -22.46
CA LYS A 160 9.77 -12.05 -22.50
C LYS A 160 8.67 -11.99 -21.41
N GLY A 161 8.70 -12.83 -20.37
CA GLY A 161 7.64 -12.86 -19.35
C GLY A 161 7.73 -11.88 -18.16
N ILE A 162 6.69 -11.93 -17.32
CA ILE A 162 6.60 -11.21 -16.05
C ILE A 162 7.72 -11.68 -15.10
N THR A 163 8.30 -10.75 -14.34
CA THR A 163 9.24 -11.08 -13.26
C THR A 163 8.47 -11.36 -11.98
N TYR A 164 8.62 -12.56 -11.45
CA TYR A 164 8.00 -13.00 -10.22
C TYR A 164 9.01 -12.98 -9.07
N ALA A 165 8.52 -12.78 -7.85
CA ALA A 165 9.27 -12.91 -6.60
C ALA A 165 8.86 -14.17 -5.85
N CYS A 166 9.81 -14.88 -5.26
CA CYS A 166 9.60 -16.14 -4.55
C CYS A 166 10.51 -16.24 -3.32
N GLY A 167 10.03 -16.84 -2.23
CA GLY A 167 10.87 -17.13 -1.06
C GLY A 167 11.83 -18.32 -1.27
N VAL A 168 11.64 -19.09 -2.33
CA VAL A 168 12.44 -20.28 -2.66
C VAL A 168 13.16 -20.05 -3.99
N ARG A 169 14.44 -20.43 -4.03
CA ARG A 169 15.25 -20.40 -5.26
C ARG A 169 14.74 -21.45 -6.25
N ARG A 170 14.39 -21.02 -7.46
CA ARG A 170 13.93 -21.93 -8.52
C ARG A 170 15.08 -22.78 -9.04
N LYS A 171 14.82 -24.08 -9.19
CA LYS A 171 15.76 -25.08 -9.72
C LYS A 171 15.15 -25.70 -10.96
N CYS A 172 15.84 -25.60 -12.10
CA CYS A 172 15.49 -26.38 -13.27
C CYS A 172 15.75 -27.87 -12.99
N ARG A 173 14.99 -28.75 -13.64
CA ARG A 173 15.16 -30.20 -13.48
C ARG A 173 16.40 -30.64 -14.25
N ASP A 174 17.34 -31.32 -13.60
CA ASP A 174 18.50 -31.89 -14.28
C ASP A 174 18.09 -33.27 -14.85
N PRO A 175 18.32 -33.57 -16.14
CA PRO A 175 18.10 -34.90 -16.70
C PRO A 175 18.79 -36.04 -15.93
N LYS A 176 19.89 -35.73 -15.23
CA LYS A 176 20.66 -36.69 -14.42
C LYS A 176 20.07 -36.91 -13.03
N SER A 177 19.20 -36.02 -12.56
CA SER A 177 18.53 -36.17 -11.26
C SER A 177 17.35 -37.12 -11.38
N SER A 178 17.36 -38.21 -10.61
CA SER A 178 16.23 -39.13 -10.53
C SER A 178 15.29 -38.70 -9.40
N PHE A 179 14.01 -38.54 -9.75
CA PHE A 179 12.93 -38.38 -8.78
C PHE A 179 12.22 -39.72 -8.57
N SER A 180 11.48 -39.86 -7.48
CA SER A 180 10.63 -41.03 -7.26
C SER A 180 9.54 -41.12 -8.33
N ASP A 181 9.04 -42.33 -8.59
CA ASP A 181 7.97 -42.55 -9.58
C ASP A 181 6.71 -41.72 -9.29
N ALA A 182 6.41 -41.48 -8.01
CA ALA A 182 5.29 -40.63 -7.59
C ALA A 182 5.50 -39.16 -7.98
N MET A 183 6.71 -38.62 -7.75
CA MET A 183 7.06 -37.25 -8.12
C MET A 183 7.14 -37.06 -9.64
N GLN A 184 7.62 -38.05 -10.39
CA GLN A 184 7.62 -38.02 -11.85
C GLN A 184 6.21 -37.91 -12.43
N LYS A 185 5.23 -38.65 -11.89
CA LYS A 185 3.82 -38.51 -12.30
C LYS A 185 3.26 -37.10 -12.09
N ILE A 186 3.69 -36.40 -11.03
CA ILE A 186 3.31 -35.00 -10.79
C ILE A 186 3.90 -34.10 -11.89
N PHE A 187 5.18 -34.30 -12.24
CA PHE A 187 5.81 -33.55 -13.32
C PHE A 187 5.14 -33.81 -14.68
N ASP A 188 4.88 -35.05 -15.03
CA ASP A 188 4.20 -35.42 -16.27
C ASP A 188 2.80 -34.80 -16.37
N CYS A 189 2.07 -34.73 -15.26
CA CYS A 189 0.77 -34.07 -15.19
C CYS A 189 0.88 -32.56 -15.46
N LEU A 190 1.85 -31.88 -14.83
CA LEU A 190 2.07 -30.45 -14.99
C LEU A 190 2.64 -30.07 -16.36
N ASP A 191 3.44 -30.92 -16.97
CA ASP A 191 3.99 -30.71 -18.31
C ASP A 191 2.91 -30.90 -19.39
N LYS A 192 1.96 -31.84 -19.19
CA LYS A 192 0.82 -32.05 -20.11
C LYS A 192 -0.25 -30.98 -20.00
N THR A 193 -0.49 -30.45 -18.81
CA THR A 193 -1.55 -29.46 -18.59
C THR A 193 -1.01 -28.33 -17.74
N SER A 194 -0.82 -27.18 -18.39
CA SER A 194 -0.26 -26.01 -17.72
C SER A 194 -1.32 -25.30 -16.87
N GLY A 195 -0.92 -24.79 -15.70
CA GLY A 195 -1.78 -23.93 -14.88
C GLY A 195 -2.84 -24.66 -14.04
N ILE A 196 -2.65 -25.94 -13.76
CA ILE A 196 -3.53 -26.73 -12.88
C ILE A 196 -3.38 -26.29 -11.41
N GLN A 197 -4.44 -26.41 -10.61
CA GLN A 197 -4.39 -26.21 -9.16
C GLN A 197 -3.98 -27.49 -8.41
N GLY A 198 -3.43 -27.35 -7.20
CA GLY A 198 -2.92 -28.52 -6.44
C GLY A 198 -3.95 -29.62 -6.16
N LYS A 199 -5.23 -29.26 -5.99
CA LYS A 199 -6.32 -30.25 -5.81
C LYS A 199 -6.53 -31.10 -7.06
N ASP A 200 -6.55 -30.45 -8.21
CA ASP A 200 -6.77 -31.11 -9.49
C ASP A 200 -5.56 -31.96 -9.90
N VAL A 201 -4.33 -31.54 -9.53
CA VAL A 201 -3.13 -32.37 -9.67
C VAL A 201 -3.25 -33.64 -8.82
N ALA A 202 -3.71 -33.51 -7.57
CA ALA A 202 -3.89 -34.67 -6.70
C ALA A 202 -4.94 -35.65 -7.26
N LEU A 203 -6.03 -35.14 -7.83
CA LEU A 203 -7.05 -35.96 -8.50
C LEU A 203 -6.51 -36.63 -9.77
N ALA A 204 -5.76 -35.91 -10.60
CA ALA A 204 -5.19 -36.44 -11.84
C ALA A 204 -4.10 -37.50 -11.60
N VAL A 205 -3.29 -37.35 -10.54
CA VAL A 205 -2.18 -38.25 -10.25
C VAL A 205 -2.58 -39.44 -9.38
N ALA A 206 -3.41 -39.23 -8.36
CA ALA A 206 -3.89 -40.32 -7.49
C ALA A 206 -5.07 -41.09 -8.13
N GLY A 207 -5.88 -40.41 -8.95
CA GLY A 207 -7.15 -40.91 -9.47
C GLY A 207 -8.34 -40.38 -8.68
N GLU A 208 -9.48 -40.15 -9.36
CA GLU A 208 -10.68 -39.59 -8.74
C GLU A 208 -11.22 -40.47 -7.59
N THR A 209 -11.14 -41.79 -7.77
CA THR A 209 -11.61 -42.82 -6.82
C THR A 209 -10.58 -43.21 -5.76
N ALA A 210 -9.40 -42.59 -5.75
CA ALA A 210 -8.37 -42.90 -4.77
C ALA A 210 -8.77 -42.46 -3.36
N ASP A 211 -8.24 -43.19 -2.37
CA ASP A 211 -8.44 -42.87 -0.96
C ASP A 211 -7.83 -41.50 -0.60
N ASP A 212 -8.36 -40.90 0.47
CA ASP A 212 -7.88 -39.59 0.94
C ASP A 212 -6.41 -39.64 1.38
N ALA A 213 -5.93 -40.80 1.82
CA ALA A 213 -4.54 -41.02 2.18
C ALA A 213 -3.60 -40.92 0.97
N ALA A 214 -3.95 -41.47 -0.19
CA ALA A 214 -3.15 -41.35 -1.41
C ALA A 214 -3.14 -39.90 -1.91
N LYS A 215 -4.29 -39.21 -1.90
CA LYS A 215 -4.38 -37.79 -2.27
C LYS A 215 -3.51 -36.92 -1.34
N ALA A 216 -3.51 -37.21 -0.04
CA ALA A 216 -2.67 -36.52 0.94
C ALA A 216 -1.17 -36.75 0.69
N ARG A 217 -0.75 -37.97 0.30
CA ARG A 217 0.65 -38.26 -0.07
C ARG A 217 1.09 -37.46 -1.30
N VAL A 218 0.27 -37.41 -2.35
CA VAL A 218 0.56 -36.60 -3.55
C VAL A 218 0.68 -35.12 -3.20
N LEU A 219 -0.18 -34.60 -2.33
CA LEU A 219 -0.08 -33.21 -1.86
C LEU A 219 1.17 -32.96 -1.02
N ALA A 220 1.60 -33.94 -0.21
CA ALA A 220 2.85 -33.84 0.55
C ALA A 220 4.07 -33.77 -0.40
N ASP A 221 4.13 -34.66 -1.40
CA ASP A 221 5.16 -34.65 -2.44
C ASP A 221 5.15 -33.35 -3.24
N LEU A 222 3.96 -32.87 -3.62
CA LEU A 222 3.80 -31.59 -4.32
C LEU A 222 4.34 -30.41 -3.48
N ASN A 223 3.99 -30.35 -2.19
CA ASN A 223 4.48 -29.30 -1.29
C ASN A 223 6.00 -29.36 -1.10
N PHE A 224 6.56 -30.57 -1.03
CA PHE A 224 8.01 -30.78 -1.01
C PHE A 224 8.66 -30.22 -2.29
N LEU A 225 8.14 -30.55 -3.47
CA LEU A 225 8.66 -30.05 -4.75
C LEU A 225 8.52 -28.52 -4.91
N ILE A 226 7.48 -27.92 -4.33
CA ILE A 226 7.32 -26.46 -4.26
C ILE A 226 8.39 -25.85 -3.34
N GLY A 227 8.63 -26.46 -2.18
CA GLY A 227 9.61 -26.04 -1.19
C GLY A 227 11.06 -26.17 -1.66
N GLU A 228 11.37 -27.18 -2.46
CA GLU A 228 12.69 -27.38 -3.07
C GLU A 228 12.95 -26.47 -4.29
N GLY A 229 11.88 -25.90 -4.86
CA GLY A 229 11.98 -24.94 -5.95
C GLY A 229 11.78 -25.52 -7.35
N TYR A 230 11.42 -26.80 -7.48
CA TYR A 230 11.15 -27.46 -8.76
C TYR A 230 9.76 -27.15 -9.33
N ILE A 231 8.80 -26.76 -8.47
CA ILE A 231 7.46 -26.32 -8.87
C ILE A 231 7.22 -24.90 -8.39
N ALA A 232 6.78 -24.03 -9.29
CA ALA A 232 6.34 -22.67 -8.98
C ALA A 232 4.83 -22.65 -8.74
N LYS A 233 4.42 -22.15 -7.58
CA LYS A 233 3.03 -21.82 -7.27
C LYS A 233 2.82 -20.31 -7.45
N LEU A 234 1.96 -19.94 -8.38
CA LEU A 234 1.60 -18.55 -8.62
C LEU A 234 0.56 -18.04 -7.61
N HIS A 235 0.33 -16.73 -7.63
CA HIS A 235 -0.63 -16.03 -6.74
C HIS A 235 -2.08 -16.51 -6.92
N ASP A 236 -2.44 -16.98 -8.12
CA ASP A 236 -3.75 -17.53 -8.48
C ASP A 236 -3.86 -19.04 -8.17
N SER A 237 -2.92 -19.59 -7.40
CA SER A 237 -2.80 -21.02 -7.06
C SER A 237 -2.49 -21.96 -8.21
N ARG A 238 -2.19 -21.43 -9.40
CA ARG A 238 -1.74 -22.25 -10.54
C ARG A 238 -0.31 -22.74 -10.33
N LEU A 239 -0.07 -23.98 -10.73
CA LEU A 239 1.20 -24.66 -10.59
C LEU A 239 1.91 -24.80 -11.93
N PHE A 240 3.23 -24.66 -11.89
CA PHE A 240 4.10 -24.81 -13.05
C PHE A 240 5.36 -25.58 -12.67
N ALA A 241 5.65 -26.66 -13.38
CA ALA A 241 6.94 -27.33 -13.28
C ALA A 241 8.03 -26.45 -13.91
N GLN A 242 9.21 -26.42 -13.30
CA GLN A 242 10.38 -25.80 -13.93
C GLN A 242 10.83 -26.64 -15.13
N PRO A 243 11.36 -26.03 -16.20
CA PRO A 243 11.79 -26.77 -17.38
C PRO A 243 12.91 -27.75 -17.03
N VAL A 244 13.01 -28.81 -17.82
CA VAL A 244 14.17 -29.70 -17.83
C VAL A 244 15.31 -28.95 -18.51
N LEU A 245 16.51 -29.00 -17.92
CA LEU A 245 17.73 -28.52 -18.55
C LEU A 245 18.06 -29.41 -19.75
N SER A 246 17.45 -29.16 -20.89
CA SER A 246 18.07 -29.51 -22.16
C SER A 246 19.27 -28.57 -22.35
N THR A 247 20.38 -29.08 -22.85
CA THR A 247 21.71 -28.42 -22.93
C THR A 247 21.64 -26.90 -23.08
N GLN A 248 22.53 -26.14 -22.42
CA GLN A 248 22.54 -24.65 -22.41
C GLN A 248 22.41 -23.97 -23.80
N ALA A 249 22.69 -24.71 -24.89
CA ALA A 249 22.43 -24.34 -26.26
C ALA A 249 20.93 -24.31 -26.63
N GLN A 250 20.13 -25.31 -26.25
CA GLN A 250 18.70 -25.40 -26.55
C GLN A 250 17.84 -24.41 -25.74
N ALA A 251 18.25 -24.07 -24.51
CA ALA A 251 17.62 -22.97 -23.76
C ALA A 251 17.85 -21.59 -24.43
N LYS A 252 18.89 -21.45 -25.25
CA LYS A 252 19.14 -20.28 -26.10
C LYS A 252 18.45 -20.40 -27.47
N GLU A 253 18.31 -21.61 -27.99
CA GLU A 253 17.71 -21.90 -29.30
C GLU A 253 16.17 -21.85 -29.26
N GLU A 254 15.53 -22.32 -28.19
CA GLU A 254 14.09 -22.10 -27.94
C GLU A 254 13.78 -20.62 -27.69
N ALA A 255 14.70 -19.90 -27.04
CA ALA A 255 14.60 -18.45 -26.88
C ALA A 255 14.83 -17.65 -28.18
N ALA A 256 15.43 -18.26 -29.22
CA ALA A 256 15.71 -17.63 -30.51
C ALA A 256 14.72 -18.04 -31.61
N ASN A 257 14.18 -19.26 -31.58
CA ASN A 257 13.16 -19.71 -32.54
C ASN A 257 11.77 -19.11 -32.26
N GLU A 258 11.50 -18.61 -31.05
CA GLU A 258 10.32 -17.78 -30.76
C GLU A 258 10.39 -16.39 -31.43
N ASP A 259 11.58 -15.85 -31.74
CA ASP A 259 11.72 -14.58 -32.47
C ASP A 259 11.47 -14.72 -33.98
N ALA A 260 11.54 -15.94 -34.55
CA ALA A 260 11.33 -16.18 -35.98
C ALA A 260 9.86 -16.45 -36.35
N THR A 261 9.00 -16.75 -35.36
CA THR A 261 7.56 -16.96 -35.59
C THR A 261 6.72 -15.69 -35.37
N GLU A 262 7.32 -14.59 -34.92
CA GLU A 262 6.70 -13.26 -34.80
C GLU A 262 6.79 -12.40 -36.08
N GLU A 263 7.34 -12.93 -37.20
CA GLU A 263 7.39 -12.24 -38.51
C GLU A 263 6.38 -12.75 -39.57
N LYS A 264 5.32 -13.47 -39.15
CA LYS A 264 4.17 -13.77 -40.03
C LYS A 264 2.82 -13.49 -39.37
#